data_AF-A0A841VGZ2-F1
#
_entry.id   AF-A0A841VGZ2-F1
#
_cell.length_a   1.000
_cell.length_b   1.000
_cell.length_c   1.000
_cell.angle_alpha   90.00
_cell.angle_beta   90.00
_cell.angle_gamma   90.00
#
_symmetry.space_group_name_H-M   'P 1'
#
loop_
_entity.id
_entity.type
_entity.pdbx_description
1 polymer ?
#
loop_
_entity_poly.entity_id
_entity_poly.type
_entity_poly.pdbx_seq_one_letter_code
_entity_poly.pdbx_strand_id
1 'polypeptide(L)' 'MGTLIVIGLIGVYGGGIWKFWNGFGRTNFNQTLSNRIGLSLLWPALFITNQSYRRNFRKALKG' A
#
# COMPACT_ATOMS: atom_id res chain seq x y z
N MET A 1 26.41 5.16 2.83
CA MET A 1 25.63 4.53 1.75
C MET A 1 24.38 3.82 2.25
N GLY A 2 24.44 2.92 3.24
CA GLY A 2 23.25 2.17 3.71
C GLY A 2 22.11 3.01 4.31
N THR A 3 22.42 4.07 5.06
CA THR A 3 21.41 4.88 5.76
C THR A 3 20.40 5.54 4.82
N LEU A 4 20.85 6.06 3.68
CA LEU A 4 19.99 6.71 2.68
C LEU A 4 19.03 5.71 2.01
N ILE A 5 19.49 4.48 1.78
CA ILE A 5 18.66 3.39 1.22
C ILE A 5 17.57 3.00 2.21
N VAL A 6 17.91 2.87 3.49
CA VAL A 6 16.94 2.57 4.56
C VAL A 6 15.92 3.69 4.72
N ILE A 7 16.35 4.95 4.71
CA ILE A 7 15.45 6.11 4.77
C ILE A 7 14.51 6.14 3.55
N GLY A 8 15.03 5.87 2.35
CA GLY A 8 14.22 5.75 1.14
C GLY A 8 13.19 4.62 1.23
N LEU A 9 13.58 3.45 1.73
CA LEU A 9 12.68 2.31 1.94
C LEU A 9 11.59 2.63 2.96
N ILE A 10 11.92 3.27 4.08
CA ILE A 10 10.95 3.68 5.10
C ILE A 10 10.00 4.74 4.53
N GLY A 11 10.52 5.72 3.77
CA GLY A 11 9.72 6.74 3.12
C GLY A 11 8.74 6.16 2.10
N VAL A 12 9.19 5.20 1.29
CA VAL A 12 8.33 4.46 0.36
C VAL A 12 7.31 3.61 1.12
N TYR A 13 7.73 2.90 2.17
CA TYR A 13 6.87 2.08 3.03
C TYR A 13 5.73 2.90 3.66
N GLY A 14 6.08 3.98 4.36
CA GLY A 14 5.11 4.86 5.01
C GLY A 14 4.26 5.63 4.01
N GLY A 15 4.85 6.12 2.92
CA GLY A 15 4.12 6.81 1.85
C GLY A 15 3.11 5.91 1.15
N GLY A 16 3.48 4.65 0.90
CA GLY A 16 2.61 3.62 0.35
C GLY A 16 1.41 3.33 1.24
N ILE A 17 1.64 3.16 2.55
CA ILE A 17 0.58 2.97 3.56
C ILE A 17 -0.37 4.16 3.54
N TRP A 18 0.14 5.39 3.65
CA TRP A 18 -0.71 6.57 3.75
C TRP A 18 -1.57 6.79 2.51
N LYS A 19 -0.98 6.68 1.31
CA LYS A 19 -1.74 6.81 0.06
C LYS A 19 -2.75 5.68 -0.11
N PHE A 20 -2.39 4.44 0.21
CA PHE A 20 -3.30 3.31 0.11
C PHE A 20 -4.46 3.42 1.11
N TRP A 21 -4.19 3.88 2.33
CA TRP A 21 -5.20 4.10 3.36
C TRP A 21 -6.25 5.14 2.96
N ASN A 22 -5.80 6.29 2.41
CA ASN A 22 -6.68 7.34 1.91
C ASN A 22 -7.50 6.87 0.69
N GLY A 23 -6.88 6.12 -0.22
CA GLY A 23 -7.53 5.60 -1.42
C GLY A 23 -8.27 4.28 -1.25
N PHE A 24 -8.26 3.67 -0.07
CA PHE A 24 -8.79 2.32 0.16
C PHE A 24 -10.26 2.19 -0.25
N GLY A 25 -11.03 3.27 -0.08
CA GLY A 25 -12.44 3.34 -0.47
C GLY A 25 -12.70 3.21 -1.98
N ARG A 26 -11.68 3.40 -2.83
CA ARG A 26 -11.77 3.24 -4.30
C ARG A 26 -11.32 1.85 -4.78
N THR A 27 -10.90 0.99 -3.85
CA THR A 27 -10.49 -0.39 -4.17
C THR A 27 -11.71 -1.30 -4.23
N ASN A 28 -11.58 -2.41 -4.96
CA ASN A 28 -12.60 -3.46 -4.98
C ASN A 28 -12.50 -4.39 -3.75
N PHE A 29 -11.70 -4.05 -2.74
CA PHE A 29 -11.60 -4.85 -1.52
C PHE A 29 -12.80 -4.60 -0.61
N ASN A 30 -13.11 -5.58 0.23
CA ASN A 30 -14.12 -5.40 1.25
C ASN A 30 -13.66 -4.29 2.22
N GLN A 31 -14.51 -3.27 2.40
CA GLN A 31 -14.21 -2.04 3.14
C GLN A 31 -14.26 -2.24 4.66
N THR A 32 -13.61 -3.29 5.17
CA THR A 32 -13.48 -3.55 6.59
C THR A 32 -12.20 -2.94 7.15
N LEU A 33 -12.23 -2.55 8.42
CA LEU A 33 -11.05 -2.04 9.14
C LEU A 33 -9.89 -3.05 9.13
N SER A 34 -10.19 -4.34 9.34
CA SER A 34 -9.20 -5.41 9.31
C SER A 34 -8.53 -5.55 7.95
N ASN A 35 -9.30 -5.50 6.85
CA ASN A 35 -8.72 -5.51 5.51
C ASN A 35 -7.94 -4.24 5.23
N ARG A 36 -8.44 -3.07 5.63
CA ARG A 36 -7.71 -1.81 5.43
C ARG A 36 -6.36 -1.86 6.12
N ILE A 37 -6.29 -2.29 7.38
CA ILE A 37 -5.04 -2.40 8.14
C ILE A 37 -4.13 -3.46 7.55
N GLY A 38 -4.63 -4.69 7.34
CA GLY A 38 -3.84 -5.81 6.83
C GLY A 38 -3.28 -5.53 5.43
N LEU A 39 -4.13 -5.07 4.51
CA LEU A 39 -3.74 -4.74 3.14
C LEU A 39 -2.83 -3.51 3.07
N SER A 40 -2.97 -2.54 3.98
CA SER A 40 -2.06 -1.39 4.06
C SER A 40 -0.69 -1.80 4.58
N LEU A 41 -0.60 -2.59 5.66
CA LEU A 41 0.70 -2.98 6.25
C LEU A 41 1.47 -3.96 5.36
N LEU A 42 0.75 -4.91 4.75
CA LEU A 42 1.32 -5.93 3.86
C LEU A 42 1.49 -5.43 2.43
N TRP A 43 1.31 -4.13 2.19
CA TRP A 43 1.34 -3.57 0.84
C TRP A 43 2.61 -3.90 0.03
N PRO A 44 3.85 -3.91 0.57
CA PRO A 44 5.03 -4.14 -0.27
C PRO A 44 5.07 -5.59 -0.76
N ALA A 45 4.75 -6.53 0.14
CA ALA A 45 4.69 -7.95 -0.16
C ALA A 45 3.56 -8.24 -1.15
N LEU A 46 2.35 -7.70 -0.92
CA LEU A 46 1.21 -7.89 -1.80
C LEU A 46 1.39 -7.18 -3.15
N PHE A 47 2.09 -6.05 -3.18
CA PHE A 47 2.41 -5.33 -4.41
C PHE A 47 3.37 -6.15 -5.27
N ILE A 48 4.34 -6.88 -4.70
CA ILE A 48 5.24 -7.71 -5.50
C ILE A 48 4.56 -9.03 -5.90
N THR A 49 3.86 -9.68 -4.96
CA THR A 49 3.35 -11.05 -5.15
C THR A 49 2.01 -11.11 -5.90
N ASN A 50 1.17 -10.08 -5.83
CA ASN A 50 -0.21 -10.16 -6.32
C ASN A 50 -0.56 -9.07 -7.35
N GLN A 51 -0.85 -9.51 -8.59
CA GLN A 51 -1.21 -8.60 -9.68
C GLN A 51 -2.57 -7.91 -9.46
N SER A 52 -3.54 -8.61 -8.87
CA SER A 52 -4.85 -8.02 -8.53
C SER A 52 -4.70 -6.94 -7.47
N TYR A 53 -3.86 -7.19 -6.45
CA TYR A 53 -3.52 -6.19 -5.45
C TYR A 53 -2.88 -4.96 -6.09
N ARG A 54 -1.88 -5.12 -6.97
CA ARG A 54 -1.26 -3.99 -7.69
C ARG A 54 -2.26 -3.12 -8.43
N ARG A 55 -3.23 -3.73 -9.12
CA ARG A 55 -4.29 -2.99 -9.83
C ARG A 55 -5.13 -2.17 -8.87
N ASN A 56 -5.55 -2.74 -7.75
CA ASN A 56 -6.30 -2.04 -6.71
C ASN A 56 -5.46 -0.97 -5.99
N PHE A 57 -4.19 -1.25 -5.71
CA PHE A 57 -3.24 -0.29 -5.14
C PHE A 57 -3.11 0.94 -6.04
N ARG A 58 -2.95 0.76 -7.36
CA ARG A 58 -2.92 1.86 -8.33
C ARG A 58 -4.24 2.64 -8.37
N LYS A 59 -5.40 1.99 -8.15
CA LYS A 59 -6.69 2.69 -8.00
C LYS A 59 -6.73 3.54 -6.74
N ALA A 60 -6.23 3.02 -5.62
CA ALA A 60 -6.11 3.78 -4.37
C ALA A 60 -5.15 4.99 -4.52
N LEU A 61 -4.04 4.83 -5.25
CA LEU A 61 -3.06 5.90 -5.50
C LEU A 61 -3.57 7.02 -6.42
N LYS A 62 -4.57 6.75 -7.27
CA LYS A 62 -5.24 7.77 -8.12
C LYS A 62 -6.26 8.61 -7.32
N GLY A 63 -6.22 8.48 -5.99
CA GLY A 63 -6.85 9.32 -4.97
C GLY A 63 -6.83 10.80 -5.31
#